data_AF-A0A352N9C7-F1
#
_entry.id   AF-A0A352N9C7-F1
#
_cell.length_a   1.000
_cell.length_b   1.000
_cell.length_c   1.000
_cell.angle_alpha   90.00
_cell.angle_beta   90.00
_cell.angle_gamma   90.00
#
_symmetry.space_group_name_H-M   'P 1'
#
loop_
_entity.id
_entity.type
_entity.pdbx_description
1 polymer ?
#
loop_
_entity_poly.entity_id
_entity_poly.type
_entity_poly.pdbx_seq_one_letter_code
_entity_poly.pdbx_strand_id
1 'polypeptide(L)'
;MISRQTSEMAANFIRTLEKSGTVDKGESREFTALCRKIEQDKARGEERQPVEIKLISKRKAAEILSVSVKTVDRLSASGALQKRMVGGSVRFLVADVYTLAGIRTTGTSAGA
;
A
#
# COMPACT_ATOMS: atom_id res chain seq x y z
N MET A 1 4.04 10.75 -18.21
CA MET A 1 5.23 10.96 -19.07
C MET A 1 6.30 11.69 -18.26
N ILE A 2 7.38 11.02 -17.89
CA ILE A 2 8.58 11.69 -17.36
C ILE A 2 9.30 12.26 -18.58
N SER A 3 9.52 13.58 -18.62
CA SER A 3 10.16 14.25 -19.75
C SER A 3 11.57 13.68 -19.97
N ARG A 4 12.04 13.57 -21.23
CA ARG A 4 13.44 13.19 -21.53
C ARG A 4 14.43 14.00 -20.70
N GLN A 5 14.09 15.26 -20.45
CA GLN A 5 14.88 16.20 -19.65
C GLN A 5 15.04 15.78 -18.19
N THR A 6 14.02 15.16 -17.59
CA THR A 6 14.07 14.67 -16.19
C THR A 6 14.89 13.37 -16.06
N SER A 7 14.95 12.54 -17.09
CA SER A 7 15.79 11.33 -17.12
C SER A 7 17.28 11.69 -17.24
N GLU A 8 17.62 12.65 -18.09
CA GLU A 8 18.99 13.15 -18.24
C GLU A 8 19.50 13.86 -16.98
N MET A 9 18.63 14.63 -16.31
CA MET A 9 18.97 15.30 -15.06
C MET A 9 19.27 14.29 -13.94
N ALA A 10 18.50 13.20 -13.85
CA ALA A 10 18.76 12.12 -12.90
C ALA A 10 20.08 11.39 -13.19
N ALA A 11 20.38 11.09 -14.46
CA ALA A 11 21.62 10.42 -14.85
C ALA A 11 22.88 11.30 -14.60
N ASN A 12 22.75 12.62 -14.74
CA ASN A 12 23.84 13.55 -14.45
C ASN A 12 24.04 13.74 -12.95
N PHE A 13 22.96 13.70 -12.15
CA PHE A 13 23.04 13.76 -10.70
C PHE A 13 23.76 12.52 -10.12
N ILE A 14 23.41 11.32 -10.56
CA ILE A 14 24.05 10.07 -10.13
C ILE A 14 25.56 10.08 -10.46
N ARG A 15 25.94 10.49 -11.68
CA ARG A 15 27.36 10.63 -12.05
C ARG A 15 28.12 11.64 -11.20
N THR A 16 27.43 12.66 -10.69
CA THR A 16 28.04 13.66 -9.80
C THR A 16 28.30 13.07 -8.41
N LEU A 17 27.36 12.28 -7.89
CA LEU A 17 27.49 11.56 -6.62
C LEU A 17 28.56 10.45 -6.64
N GLU A 18 28.75 9.78 -7.78
CA GLU A 18 29.82 8.79 -7.97
C GLU A 18 31.21 9.45 -7.99
N LYS A 19 31.32 10.65 -8.58
CA LYS A 19 32.58 11.42 -8.63
C LYS A 19 32.96 12.01 -7.28
N SER A 20 31.99 12.35 -6.43
CA SER A 20 32.24 12.81 -5.06
C SER A 20 32.60 11.70 -4.08
N GLY A 21 32.61 10.42 -4.53
CA GLY A 21 32.97 9.28 -3.68
C GLY A 21 31.95 8.95 -2.59
N THR A 22 30.75 9.54 -2.68
CA THR A 22 29.67 9.38 -1.69
C THR A 22 28.82 8.13 -1.89
N VAL A 23 29.00 7.42 -3.02
CA VAL A 23 28.26 6.20 -3.36
C VAL A 23 29.24 5.24 -4.02
N ASP A 24 29.28 3.99 -3.55
CA ASP A 24 30.11 2.94 -4.16
C ASP A 24 29.54 2.57 -5.54
N LYS A 25 30.40 2.33 -6.54
CA LYS A 25 29.97 2.09 -7.93
C LYS A 25 29.04 0.87 -8.07
N GLY A 26 29.06 -0.05 -7.09
CA GLY A 26 28.14 -1.18 -7.01
C GLY A 26 26.69 -0.77 -6.74
N GLU A 27 26.47 0.14 -5.79
CA GLU A 27 25.13 0.57 -5.35
C GLU A 27 24.39 1.37 -6.45
N SER A 28 25.14 2.13 -7.24
CA SER A 28 24.61 2.89 -8.39
C SER A 28 24.04 1.97 -9.49
N ARG A 29 24.63 0.78 -9.69
CA ARG A 29 24.15 -0.20 -10.69
C ARG A 29 22.86 -0.86 -10.25
N GLU A 30 22.73 -1.19 -8.97
CA GLU A 30 21.50 -1.77 -8.42
C GLU A 30 20.35 -0.76 -8.47
N PHE A 31 20.61 0.50 -8.11
CA PHE A 31 19.61 1.56 -8.23
C PHE A 31 19.18 1.78 -9.69
N THR A 32 20.14 1.82 -10.62
CA THR A 32 19.86 1.94 -12.06
C THR A 32 19.05 0.75 -12.58
N ALA A 33 19.36 -0.47 -12.15
CA ALA A 33 18.62 -1.68 -12.52
C ALA A 33 17.19 -1.68 -11.97
N LEU A 34 17.01 -1.20 -10.73
CA LEU A 34 15.69 -1.06 -10.10
C LEU A 34 14.83 -0.01 -10.83
N CYS A 35 15.39 1.16 -11.16
CA CYS A 35 14.70 2.17 -11.95
C CYS A 35 14.27 1.62 -13.32
N ARG A 36 15.17 0.91 -14.01
CA ARG A 36 14.87 0.28 -15.31
C ARG A 36 13.78 -0.78 -15.20
N LYS A 37 13.79 -1.58 -14.13
CA LYS A 37 12.76 -2.61 -13.88
C LYS A 37 11.39 -1.97 -13.60
N ILE A 38 11.34 -0.91 -12.79
CA ILE A 38 10.10 -0.15 -12.53
C ILE A 38 9.56 0.47 -13.82
N GLU A 39 10.42 0.98 -14.71
CA GLU A 39 10.01 1.48 -16.02
C GLU A 39 9.48 0.37 -16.94
N GLN A 40 10.09 -0.82 -16.92
CA GLN A 40 9.60 -1.98 -17.67
C GLN A 40 8.26 -2.48 -17.14
N ASP A 41 8.07 -2.53 -15.82
CA ASP A 41 6.79 -2.92 -15.20
C ASP A 41 5.68 -1.91 -15.54
N LYS A 42 6.01 -0.61 -15.57
CA LYS A 42 5.09 0.44 -16.05
C LYS A 42 4.77 0.32 -17.54
N ALA A 43 5.75 -0.04 -18.38
CA ALA A 43 5.57 -0.21 -19.82
C ALA A 43 4.79 -1.49 -20.19
N ARG A 44 4.79 -2.51 -19.31
CA ARG A 44 4.00 -3.74 -19.46
C ARG A 44 2.50 -3.54 -19.21
N GLY A 45 2.06 -2.34 -18.83
CA GLY A 45 0.64 -2.06 -18.63
C GLY A 45 0.05 -2.72 -17.37
N GLU A 46 0.89 -3.21 -16.46
CA GLU A 46 0.45 -3.48 -15.08
C GLU A 46 0.27 -2.12 -14.38
N GLU A 47 -0.79 -1.41 -14.75
CA GLU A 47 -1.34 -0.37 -13.89
C GLU A 47 -1.69 -1.05 -12.57
N ARG A 48 -0.80 -0.92 -11.58
CA ARG A 48 -1.12 -1.24 -10.19
C ARG A 48 -2.30 -0.36 -9.83
N GLN A 49 -3.51 -0.91 -9.98
CA GLN A 49 -4.72 -0.20 -9.63
C GLN A 49 -4.56 0.30 -8.21
N PRO A 50 -4.89 1.58 -7.94
CA PRO A 50 -4.84 2.08 -6.58
C PRO A 50 -5.69 1.15 -5.71
N VAL A 51 -5.05 0.50 -4.73
CA VAL A 51 -5.74 -0.42 -3.82
C VAL A 51 -6.81 0.39 -3.12
N GLU A 52 -8.07 0.19 -3.52
CA GLU A 52 -9.18 0.98 -3.01
C GLU A 52 -9.39 0.60 -1.54
N ILE A 53 -8.97 1.49 -0.64
CA ILE A 53 -9.11 1.30 0.79
C ILE A 53 -10.58 1.50 1.16
N LYS A 54 -11.34 0.40 1.15
CA LYS A 54 -12.77 0.42 1.45
C LYS A 54 -13.03 0.46 2.95
N LEU A 55 -13.70 1.53 3.40
CA LEU A 55 -14.13 1.73 4.78
C LEU A 55 -15.64 1.50 4.93
N ILE A 56 -16.04 0.78 5.97
CA ILE A 56 -17.44 0.44 6.26
C ILE A 56 -17.91 0.94 7.62
N SER A 57 -19.23 1.06 7.77
CA SER A 57 -19.88 1.48 9.02
C SER A 57 -19.99 0.33 10.03
N LYS A 58 -20.30 0.67 11.29
CA LYS A 58 -20.60 -0.32 12.35
C LYS A 58 -21.69 -1.32 11.96
N ARG A 59 -22.78 -0.85 11.36
CA ARG A 59 -23.89 -1.72 10.91
C ARG A 59 -23.40 -2.74 9.88
N LYS A 60 -22.63 -2.27 8.89
CA LYS A 60 -22.12 -3.18 7.85
C LYS A 60 -21.10 -4.18 8.39
N ALA A 61 -20.25 -3.76 9.33
CA ALA A 61 -19.34 -4.68 10.02
C ALA A 61 -20.11 -5.74 10.82
N ALA A 62 -21.19 -5.35 11.50
CA ALA A 62 -22.05 -6.25 12.26
C ALA A 62 -22.72 -7.32 11.35
N GLU A 63 -23.18 -6.91 10.17
CA GLU A 63 -23.72 -7.83 9.14
C GLU A 63 -22.66 -8.85 8.69
N ILE A 64 -21.45 -8.41 8.35
CA ILE A 64 -20.38 -9.31 7.86
C ILE A 64 -19.96 -10.30 8.94
N LEU A 65 -19.82 -9.82 10.18
CA LEU A 65 -19.42 -10.66 11.33
C LEU A 65 -20.58 -11.51 11.87
N SER A 66 -21.81 -11.30 11.39
CA SER A 66 -23.02 -11.94 11.93
C SER A 66 -23.18 -11.75 13.45
N VAL A 67 -22.91 -10.53 13.94
CA VAL A 67 -23.02 -10.17 15.37
C VAL A 67 -23.83 -8.90 15.57
N SER A 68 -24.16 -8.57 16.82
CA SER A 68 -24.80 -7.30 17.15
C SER A 68 -23.85 -6.10 16.98
N VAL A 69 -24.39 -4.92 16.69
CA VAL A 69 -23.61 -3.66 16.68
C VAL A 69 -22.91 -3.41 18.03
N LYS A 70 -23.55 -3.78 19.14
CA LYS A 70 -22.97 -3.67 20.49
C LYS A 70 -21.74 -4.57 20.66
N THR A 71 -21.72 -5.73 19.99
CA THR A 71 -20.54 -6.61 19.94
C THR A 71 -19.42 -5.94 19.14
N VAL A 72 -19.72 -5.31 18.01
CA VAL A 72 -18.72 -4.55 17.22
C VAL A 72 -18.11 -3.42 18.06
N ASP A 73 -18.91 -2.70 18.85
CA ASP A 73 -18.41 -1.66 19.74
C ASP A 73 -17.47 -2.21 20.82
N ARG A 74 -17.77 -3.38 21.39
CA ARG A 74 -16.88 -4.08 22.34
C ARG A 74 -15.58 -4.50 21.67
N LEU A 75 -15.64 -5.08 20.47
CA LEU A 75 -14.46 -5.48 19.70
C LEU A 75 -13.57 -4.26 19.42
N SER A 76 -14.18 -3.14 19.05
CA SER A 76 -13.45 -1.90 18.82
C SER A 76 -12.85 -1.30 20.09
N ALA A 77 -13.57 -1.36 21.21
CA ALA A 77 -13.08 -0.89 22.51
C ALA A 77 -11.93 -1.77 23.04
N SER A 78 -11.97 -3.08 22.80
CA SER A 78 -10.92 -4.03 23.18
C SER A 78 -9.67 -3.95 22.31
N GLY A 79 -9.72 -3.23 21.17
CA GLY A 79 -8.63 -3.18 20.19
C GLY A 79 -8.62 -4.34 19.18
N ALA A 80 -9.48 -5.35 19.35
CA ALA A 80 -9.60 -6.47 18.41
C ALA A 80 -10.06 -6.05 17.00
N LEU A 81 -10.75 -4.91 16.87
CA LEU A 81 -11.11 -4.33 15.58
C LEU A 81 -10.70 -2.86 15.50
N GLN A 82 -9.80 -2.55 14.57
CA GLN A 82 -9.21 -1.22 14.47
C GLN A 82 -10.21 -0.20 13.88
N LYS A 83 -10.54 0.81 14.68
CA LYS A 83 -11.43 1.91 14.28
C LYS A 83 -10.66 3.05 13.64
N ARG A 84 -11.31 3.72 12.69
CA ARG A 84 -10.89 5.00 12.11
C ARG A 84 -12.00 6.02 12.26
N MET A 85 -11.64 7.26 12.60
CA MET A 85 -12.59 8.37 12.65
C MET A 85 -12.63 9.05 11.29
N VAL A 86 -13.80 9.11 10.66
CA VAL A 86 -14.03 9.82 9.40
C VAL A 86 -15.21 10.76 9.60
N GLY A 87 -14.97 12.08 9.61
CA GLY A 87 -16.02 13.08 9.84
C GLY A 87 -16.80 12.86 11.14
N GLY A 88 -16.12 12.50 12.23
CA GLY A 88 -16.76 12.21 13.53
C GLY A 88 -17.46 10.85 13.63
N SER A 89 -17.55 10.09 12.52
CA SER A 89 -18.13 8.75 12.50
C SER A 89 -17.06 7.66 12.55
N VAL A 90 -17.31 6.62 13.33
CA VAL A 90 -16.45 5.43 13.39
C VAL A 90 -16.63 4.58 12.13
N ARG A 91 -15.51 4.27 11.48
CA ARG A 91 -15.41 3.38 10.31
C ARG A 91 -14.37 2.28 10.55
N PHE A 92 -14.50 1.19 9.81
CA PHE A 92 -13.59 0.04 9.86
C PHE A 92 -13.11 -0.32 8.47
N LEU A 93 -11.89 -0.84 8.36
CA LEU A 93 -11.41 -1.40 7.11
C LEU A 93 -12.15 -2.70 6.82
N VAL A 94 -12.62 -2.86 5.58
CA VAL A 94 -13.28 -4.09 5.14
C VAL A 94 -12.35 -5.30 5.28
N ALA A 95 -11.07 -5.14 4.97
CA ALA A 95 -10.07 -6.21 5.08
C ALA A 95 -9.93 -6.73 6.52
N ASP A 96 -9.87 -5.83 7.51
CA ASP A 96 -9.77 -6.22 8.92
C ASP A 96 -11.02 -6.98 9.38
N VAL A 97 -12.20 -6.51 8.94
CA VAL A 97 -13.48 -7.16 9.27
C VAL A 97 -13.55 -8.56 8.64
N TYR A 98 -13.11 -8.74 7.39
CA TYR A 98 -13.06 -10.06 6.77
C TYR A 98 -12.04 -10.99 7.41
N THR A 99 -10.87 -10.47 7.77
CA THR A 99 -9.86 -11.22 8.53
C THR A 99 -10.43 -11.74 9.84
N LEU A 100 -11.13 -10.88 10.58
CA LEU A 100 -11.79 -11.26 11.83
C LEU A 100 -12.92 -12.27 11.62
N ALA A 101 -13.62 -12.21 10.48
CA ALA A 101 -14.64 -13.18 10.08
C ALA A 101 -14.05 -14.52 9.60
N GLY A 102 -12.73 -14.64 9.47
CA GLY A 102 -12.06 -15.82 8.88
C GLY A 102 -12.23 -15.92 7.37
N ILE A 103 -12.68 -14.86 6.69
CA ILE A 103 -12.87 -14.81 5.25
C ILE A 103 -11.54 -14.42 4.61
N ARG A 104 -10.92 -15.35 3.86
CA ARG A 104 -9.68 -15.08 3.12
C ARG A 104 -9.99 -14.20 1.91
N THR A 105 -9.52 -12.96 1.91
CA THR A 105 -9.51 -12.13 0.71
C THR A 105 -8.34 -12.58 -0.16
N THR A 106 -8.61 -13.08 -1.37
CA THR A 106 -7.60 -13.62 -2.30
C THR A 106 -6.73 -12.54 -2.97
N GLY A 107 -6.55 -11.38 -2.32
CA GLY A 107 -5.91 -10.19 -2.88
C GLY A 107 -4.57 -9.80 -2.25
N THR A 108 -4.00 -10.65 -1.38
CA THR A 108 -2.68 -10.36 -0.79
C THR A 108 -1.80 -11.59 -0.93
N SER A 109 -1.13 -11.70 -2.07
CA SER A 109 0.09 -12.50 -2.20
C SER A 109 1.20 -11.80 -1.42
N ALA A 110 1.24 -12.02 -0.11
CA ALA A 110 2.46 -11.85 0.67
C ALA A 110 3.35 -13.06 0.34
N GLY A 111 4.29 -12.86 -0.59
CA GLY A 111 5.33 -13.84 -0.90
C GLY A 111 6.21 -14.07 0.33
N ALA A 112 6.41 -15.35 0.64
CA ALA A 112 7.41 -15.84 1.57
C ALA A 112 8.82 -15.68 0.98
#